data_AF-A0A967H286-F1
#
_entry.id   AF-A0A967H286-F1
#
_cell.length_a   1.000
_cell.length_b   1.000
_cell.length_c   1.000
_cell.angle_alpha   90.00
_cell.angle_beta   90.00
_cell.angle_gamma   90.00
#
_symmetry.space_group_name_H-M   'P 1'
#
loop_
_entity.id
_entity.type
_entity.pdbx_description
1 polymer ?
#
loop_
_entity_poly.entity_id
_entity_poly.type
_entity_poly.pdbx_seq_one_letter_code
_entity_poly.pdbx_strand_id
1 'polypeptide(L)'
;WFIRNMTARGKTDVFTSLQSVAAMERTQGRPVIAVLVTDGRPTMGMVDSSDIIEEFTRVNDGGVSVFGFGGGRRVNRYLLDFLSYKNRGDSELVRELGDIPEGL
;
A
#
# COMPACT_ATOMS: atom_id res chain seq x y z
N TRP A 1 14.89 -16.24 9.88
CA TRP A 1 13.76 -16.16 8.92
C TRP A 1 13.03 -14.85 9.20
N PHE A 2 13.24 -13.81 8.38
CA PHE A 2 12.88 -12.41 8.67
C PHE A 2 11.38 -12.21 8.95
N ILE A 3 10.52 -12.79 8.11
CA ILE A 3 9.06 -12.61 8.17
C ILE A 3 8.43 -13.14 9.49
N ARG A 4 8.92 -14.26 10.04
CA ARG A 4 8.39 -14.92 11.27
C ARG A 4 8.67 -14.09 12.51
N ASN A 5 9.67 -13.23 12.44
CA ASN A 5 10.12 -12.40 13.55
C ASN A 5 9.55 -10.98 13.46
N MET A 6 8.71 -10.67 12.46
CA MET A 6 8.02 -9.39 12.40
C MET A 6 7.02 -9.29 13.55
N THR A 7 7.04 -8.16 14.25
CA THR A 7 6.10 -7.85 15.33
C THR A 7 5.38 -6.56 15.02
N ALA A 8 4.09 -6.50 15.34
CA ALA A 8 3.32 -5.27 15.20
C ALA A 8 3.94 -4.18 16.10
N ARG A 9 4.21 -3.01 15.52
CA ARG A 9 4.65 -1.83 16.26
C ARG A 9 3.64 -0.72 16.03
N GLY A 10 3.25 -0.06 17.12
CA GLY A 10 2.17 0.90 17.13
C GLY A 10 2.55 2.14 16.34
N LYS A 11 2.07 2.21 15.09
CA LYS A 11 1.82 3.37 14.22
C LYS A 11 1.80 2.88 12.75
N THR A 12 1.02 3.57 11.92
CA THR A 12 0.87 3.23 10.49
C THR A 12 1.30 4.44 9.68
N ASP A 13 2.54 4.43 9.20
CA ASP A 13 3.07 5.44 8.27
C ASP A 13 3.11 4.84 6.86
N VAL A 14 2.01 5.02 6.13
CA VAL A 14 1.84 4.49 4.78
C VAL A 14 2.75 5.23 3.81
N PHE A 15 2.84 6.56 3.92
CA PHE A 15 3.53 7.39 2.94
C PHE A 15 5.04 7.15 2.94
N THR A 16 5.69 7.11 4.11
CA THR A 16 7.13 6.83 4.20
C THR A 16 7.47 5.45 3.62
N SER A 17 6.59 4.46 3.83
CA SER A 17 6.73 3.12 3.26
C SER A 17 6.65 3.16 1.73
N LEU A 18 5.69 3.91 1.18
CA LEU A 18 5.52 4.10 -0.26
C LEU A 18 6.69 4.85 -0.91
N GLN A 19 7.26 5.86 -0.24
CA GLN A 19 8.45 6.57 -0.74
C GLN A 19 9.64 5.62 -0.94
N SER A 20 9.82 4.67 -0.01
CA SER A 20 10.89 3.66 -0.10
C SER A 20 10.72 2.77 -1.33
N VAL A 21 9.47 2.44 -1.67
CA VAL A 21 9.12 1.68 -2.88
C VAL A 21 9.38 2.49 -4.14
N ALA A 22 8.99 3.77 -4.17
CA ALA A 22 9.20 4.63 -5.32
C ALA A 22 10.68 4.87 -5.64
N ALA A 23 11.54 4.84 -4.61
CA ALA A 23 12.99 4.99 -4.72
C ALA A 23 13.74 3.73 -5.16
N MET A 24 13.05 2.58 -5.33
CA MET A 24 13.70 1.35 -5.79
C MET A 24 14.25 1.52 -7.22
N GLU A 25 15.46 1.01 -7.45
CA GLU A 25 16.08 1.03 -8.78
C GLU A 25 15.24 0.26 -9.79
N ARG A 26 15.01 0.90 -10.95
CA ARG A 26 14.19 0.36 -12.03
C ARG A 26 15.11 -0.23 -13.08
N THR A 27 15.05 -1.55 -13.27
CA THR A 27 15.73 -2.21 -14.38
C THR A 27 14.84 -2.18 -15.62
N GLN A 28 15.36 -1.69 -16.74
CA GLN A 28 14.63 -1.66 -18.01
C GLN A 28 14.11 -3.06 -18.37
N GLY A 29 12.84 -3.15 -18.78
CA GLY A 29 12.19 -4.42 -19.14
C GLY A 29 11.72 -5.25 -17.94
N ARG A 30 11.95 -4.82 -16.70
CA ARG A 30 11.47 -5.51 -15.50
C ARG A 30 10.38 -4.68 -14.80
N PRO A 31 9.13 -5.16 -14.74
CA PRO A 31 8.08 -4.45 -14.01
C PRO A 31 8.38 -4.45 -12.51
N VAL A 32 8.11 -3.32 -11.86
CA VAL A 32 8.15 -3.20 -10.40
C VAL A 32 6.73 -3.23 -9.88
N ILE A 33 6.44 -4.17 -9.00
CA ILE A 33 5.12 -4.37 -8.40
C ILE A 33 5.26 -4.19 -6.89
N ALA A 34 4.39 -3.37 -6.32
CA ALA A 34 4.27 -3.18 -4.88
C ALA A 34 2.93 -3.72 -4.40
N VAL A 35 2.99 -4.55 -3.37
CA VAL A 35 1.81 -5.11 -2.69
C VAL A 35 1.70 -4.43 -1.33
N LEU A 36 0.67 -3.61 -1.16
CA LEU A 36 0.37 -2.93 0.10
C LEU A 36 -0.70 -3.72 0.85
N VAL A 37 -0.36 -4.21 2.05
CA VAL A 37 -1.31 -4.94 2.92
C VAL A 37 -1.58 -4.12 4.18
N THR A 38 -2.86 -3.87 4.51
CA THR A 38 -3.22 -3.10 5.72
C THR A 38 -4.58 -3.48 6.31
N ASP A 39 -4.69 -3.38 7.63
CA ASP A 39 -5.90 -3.57 8.43
C ASP A 39 -6.53 -2.25 8.91
N GLY A 40 -5.96 -1.11 8.51
CA GLY A 40 -6.21 0.15 9.17
C GLY A 40 -6.03 1.39 8.31
N ARG A 41 -5.87 2.52 8.99
CA ARG A 41 -5.70 3.85 8.40
C ARG A 41 -4.31 4.38 8.70
N PRO A 42 -3.77 5.30 7.87
CA PRO A 42 -2.59 6.07 8.24
C PRO A 42 -2.81 6.76 9.59
N THR A 43 -1.80 6.75 10.46
CA THR A 43 -1.84 7.39 11.79
C THR A 43 -0.59 8.20 12.11
N MET A 44 0.41 8.19 11.22
CA MET A 44 1.65 8.94 11.36
C MET A 44 2.16 9.42 10.00
N GLY A 45 2.98 10.47 10.03
CA GLY A 45 3.52 11.09 8.82
C GLY A 45 2.42 11.86 8.09
N MET A 46 2.33 11.65 6.79
CA MET A 46 1.20 12.11 5.99
C MET A 46 0.00 11.20 6.25
N VAL A 47 -1.08 11.78 6.78
CA VAL A 47 -2.27 11.02 7.21
C VAL A 47 -3.47 11.23 6.29
N ASP A 48 -3.56 12.39 5.61
CA ASP A 48 -4.63 12.63 4.66
C ASP A 48 -4.51 11.71 3.46
N SER A 49 -5.58 10.99 3.15
CA SER A 49 -5.54 9.96 2.10
C SER A 49 -5.38 10.56 0.71
N SER A 50 -5.98 11.73 0.46
CA SER A 50 -5.89 12.39 -0.84
C SER A 50 -4.46 12.88 -1.08
N ASP A 51 -3.84 13.49 -0.06
CA ASP A 51 -2.44 13.92 -0.13
C ASP A 51 -1.51 12.73 -0.40
N ILE A 52 -1.71 11.59 0.29
CA ILE A 52 -0.91 10.36 0.08
C ILE A 52 -1.06 9.87 -1.36
N ILE A 53 -2.29 9.80 -1.88
CA ILE A 53 -2.56 9.33 -3.24
C ILE A 53 -1.89 10.25 -4.27
N GLU A 54 -2.11 11.56 -4.15
CA GLU A 54 -1.58 12.54 -5.10
C GLU A 54 -0.07 12.57 -5.10
N GLU A 55 0.53 12.69 -3.92
CA GLU A 55 1.98 12.82 -3.79
C GLU A 55 2.69 11.52 -4.19
N PHE A 56 2.18 10.34 -3.78
CA PHE A 56 2.78 9.09 -4.24
C PHE A 56 2.63 8.91 -5.75
N THR A 57 1.45 9.18 -6.33
CA THR A 57 1.24 9.03 -7.77
C THR A 57 2.20 9.93 -8.56
N ARG A 58 2.41 11.16 -8.07
CA ARG A 58 3.37 12.11 -8.64
C ARG A 58 4.81 11.61 -8.57
N VAL A 59 5.24 11.09 -7.43
CA VAL A 59 6.61 10.58 -7.23
C VAL A 59 6.82 9.26 -7.97
N ASN A 60 5.79 8.41 -8.06
CA ASN A 60 5.85 7.13 -8.75
C ASN A 60 6.07 7.32 -10.26
N ASP A 61 5.43 8.32 -10.87
CA ASP A 61 5.53 8.66 -12.30
C ASP A 61 5.35 7.42 -13.21
N GLY A 62 4.38 6.57 -12.85
CA GLY A 62 4.11 5.32 -13.59
C GLY A 62 5.27 4.30 -13.57
N GLY A 63 6.16 4.35 -12.58
CA GLY A 63 7.27 3.39 -12.44
C GLY A 63 6.88 2.07 -11.81
N VAL A 64 6.05 2.14 -10.77
CA VAL A 64 5.60 1.01 -9.95
C VAL A 64 4.12 0.76 -10.20
N SER A 65 3.73 -0.52 -10.24
CA SER A 65 2.31 -0.91 -10.20
C SER A 65 1.94 -1.26 -8.77
N VAL A 66 0.88 -0.65 -8.23
CA VAL A 66 0.50 -0.82 -6.80
C VAL A 66 -0.77 -1.62 -6.68
N PHE A 67 -0.72 -2.71 -5.92
CA PHE A 67 -1.88 -3.53 -5.58
C PHE A 67 -2.16 -3.45 -4.08
N GLY A 68 -3.39 -3.14 -3.72
CA GLY A 68 -3.82 -2.95 -2.33
C GLY A 68 -4.62 -4.13 -1.80
N PHE A 69 -4.27 -4.64 -0.62
CA PHE A 69 -5.03 -5.69 0.06
C PHE A 69 -5.41 -5.23 1.46
N GLY A 70 -6.70 -5.17 1.69
CA GLY A 70 -7.31 -4.60 2.88
C GLY A 70 -8.20 -5.59 3.60
N GLY A 71 -8.26 -5.53 4.93
CA GLY A 71 -9.22 -6.32 5.69
C GLY A 71 -9.72 -5.63 6.94
N GLY A 72 -10.87 -6.09 7.44
CA GLY A 72 -11.43 -5.63 8.70
C GLY A 72 -12.17 -4.29 8.61
N ARG A 73 -12.81 -3.90 9.72
CA ARG A 73 -13.74 -2.75 9.77
C ARG A 73 -13.08 -1.38 9.70
N ARG A 74 -11.76 -1.29 9.95
CA ARG A 74 -11.04 -0.01 10.08
C ARG A 74 -10.24 0.37 8.84
N VAL A 75 -10.13 -0.54 7.88
CA VAL A 75 -9.37 -0.32 6.64
C VAL A 75 -9.87 0.91 5.89
N ASN A 76 -8.92 1.63 5.29
CA ASN A 76 -9.22 2.76 4.44
C ASN A 76 -9.42 2.34 2.98
N ARG A 77 -10.66 1.95 2.63
CA ARG A 77 -11.03 1.58 1.26
C ARG A 77 -10.70 2.68 0.25
N TYR A 78 -11.06 3.93 0.56
CA TYR A 78 -10.79 5.08 -0.32
C TYR A 78 -9.29 5.19 -0.67
N LEU A 79 -8.42 5.08 0.34
CA LEU A 79 -6.98 5.09 0.11
C LEU A 79 -6.53 3.94 -0.79
N LEU A 80 -6.93 2.70 -0.49
CA LEU A 80 -6.47 1.52 -1.26
C LEU A 80 -6.97 1.53 -2.70
N ASP A 81 -8.27 1.79 -2.91
CA ASP A 81 -8.89 1.77 -4.24
C ASP A 81 -8.22 2.82 -5.15
N PHE A 82 -8.12 4.07 -4.69
CA PHE A 82 -7.58 5.14 -5.53
C PHE A 82 -6.06 5.10 -5.66
N LEU A 83 -5.32 4.69 -4.63
CA LEU A 83 -3.86 4.53 -4.74
C LEU A 83 -3.52 3.46 -5.77
N SER A 84 -4.20 2.32 -5.75
CA SER A 84 -3.96 1.22 -6.69
C SER A 84 -4.37 1.63 -8.11
N TYR A 85 -5.57 2.18 -8.27
CA TYR A 85 -6.09 2.62 -9.57
C TYR A 85 -5.20 3.67 -10.25
N LYS A 86 -4.78 4.71 -9.51
CA LYS A 86 -3.90 5.77 -10.03
C LYS A 86 -2.49 5.27 -10.38
N ASN A 87 -2.11 4.10 -9.87
CA ASN A 87 -0.79 3.52 -10.04
C ASN A 87 -0.84 2.16 -10.73
N ARG A 88 -1.75 1.96 -11.71
CA ARG A 88 -1.81 0.79 -12.61
C ARG A 88 -1.97 -0.57 -11.90
N GLY A 89 -2.64 -0.60 -10.78
CA GLY A 89 -3.05 -1.85 -10.14
C GLY A 89 -4.50 -1.80 -9.68
N ASP A 90 -4.82 -2.75 -8.81
CA ASP A 90 -6.18 -2.97 -8.29
C ASP A 90 -6.13 -3.26 -6.79
N SER A 91 -7.28 -3.28 -6.14
CA SER A 91 -7.36 -3.56 -4.71
C SER A 91 -8.48 -4.50 -4.32
N GLU A 92 -8.17 -5.40 -3.40
CA GLU A 92 -9.13 -6.34 -2.83
C GLU A 92 -9.35 -6.03 -1.35
N LEU A 93 -10.61 -6.03 -0.92
CA LEU A 93 -10.99 -5.77 0.46
C LEU A 93 -11.89 -6.86 1.00
N VAL A 94 -11.37 -7.59 1.97
CA VAL A 94 -12.10 -8.65 2.67
C VAL A 94 -12.77 -8.12 3.95
N ARG A 95 -13.77 -8.85 4.44
CA ARG A 95 -14.50 -8.48 5.66
C ARG A 95 -13.70 -8.73 6.93
N GLU A 96 -13.16 -9.93 7.10
CA GLU A 96 -12.38 -10.30 8.28
C GLU A 96 -10.88 -10.21 7.99
N LEU A 97 -10.09 -9.86 9.01
CA LEU A 97 -8.63 -9.78 8.87
C LEU A 97 -7.98 -11.13 8.53
N GLY A 98 -8.59 -12.21 9.00
CA GLY A 98 -8.12 -13.57 8.73
C GLY A 98 -8.24 -13.97 7.26
N ASP A 99 -9.10 -13.29 6.50
CA ASP A 99 -9.41 -13.63 5.11
C ASP A 99 -8.48 -12.93 4.11
N ILE A 100 -7.62 -12.00 4.56
CA ILE A 100 -6.70 -11.26 3.67
C ILE A 100 -5.85 -12.21 2.79
N PRO A 101 -5.33 -13.34 3.29
CA PRO A 101 -4.59 -14.29 2.46
C PRO A 101 -5.40 -14.92 1.32
N GLU A 102 -6.73 -14.96 1.40
CA GLU A 102 -7.58 -15.50 0.33
C GLU A 102 -7.75 -14.51 -0.83
N GLY A 103 -7.55 -13.22 -0.56
CA GLY A 103 -7.61 -12.16 -1.56
C GLY A 103 -6.30 -11.93 -2.32
N LEU A 104 -5.18 -12.47 -1.84
CA LEU A 104 -3.83 -12.28 -2.40
C LEU A 104 -3.51 -13.21 -3.59
#